data_AF-A0A1R1I733-F1
#
_entry.id   AF-A0A1R1I733-F1
#
_cell.length_a   1.000
_cell.length_b   1.000
_cell.length_c   1.000
_cell.angle_alpha   90.00
_cell.angle_beta   90.00
_cell.angle_gamma   90.00
#
_symmetry.space_group_name_H-M   'P 1'
#
loop_
_entity.id
_entity.type
_entity.pdbx_description
1 polymer ?
#
loop_
_entity_poly.entity_id
_entity_poly.type
_entity_poly.pdbx_seq_one_letter_code
_entity_poly.pdbx_strand_id
1 'polypeptide(L)'
;MLQCEWPDAANASLRLVTHVSIADRHFDVTRRSIAPDRDDILRRNLQATSLIPNDGLAKQLGERIVGRIKDPVAQVKAIYDWICENTIYDPSLPGCGSGNIHQQLISGQYGGRSADINGLFVSVCRSIGIPARCVYGLRIGRSRLFRSLGLRSDDATQGQHVRAEFYLPGYGWIPVDPSDVRRAAAYEAIPEHDSRLTSLKRILFGVWEMNWTAFHVGTDLRLPEHPDRLPFFVMPELYLNGQRVNEAHPAKMAYSISARQVEL
;
A
#
# COMPACT_ATOMS: atom_id res chain seq x y z
N MET A 1 -16.66 -6.66 -4.15
CA MET A 1 -16.90 -6.33 -2.74
C MET A 1 -17.95 -7.30 -2.23
N LEU A 2 -17.67 -7.99 -1.13
CA LEU A 2 -18.60 -8.94 -0.50
C LEU A 2 -19.21 -8.24 0.71
N GLN A 3 -20.54 -8.20 0.79
CA GLN A 3 -21.29 -7.71 1.93
C GLN A 3 -22.24 -8.84 2.36
N CYS A 4 -22.36 -9.02 3.67
CA CYS A 4 -23.28 -9.98 4.26
C CYS A 4 -24.00 -9.29 5.43
N GLU A 5 -25.30 -9.53 5.54
CA GLU A 5 -26.15 -8.97 6.58
C GLU A 5 -26.88 -10.13 7.29
N TRP A 6 -26.98 -10.03 8.61
CA TRP A 6 -27.73 -10.97 9.43
C TRP A 6 -28.78 -10.20 10.25
N PRO A 7 -30.07 -10.33 9.92
CA PRO A 7 -31.15 -9.75 10.73
C PRO A 7 -31.27 -10.39 12.12
N ASP A 8 -30.93 -11.68 12.23
CA ASP A 8 -30.79 -12.43 13.49
C ASP A 8 -29.37 -13.00 13.58
N ALA A 9 -28.64 -12.59 14.62
CA ALA A 9 -27.22 -12.90 14.79
C ALA A 9 -26.97 -14.14 15.68
N ALA A 10 -28.00 -14.88 16.11
CA ALA A 10 -27.85 -15.99 17.05
C ALA A 10 -26.81 -17.06 16.61
N ASN A 11 -26.62 -17.27 15.30
CA ASN A 11 -25.63 -18.19 14.73
C ASN A 11 -24.91 -17.61 13.48
N ALA A 12 -24.73 -16.29 13.42
CA ALA A 12 -24.12 -15.64 12.26
C ALA A 12 -22.65 -16.08 12.07
N SER A 13 -22.35 -16.69 10.93
CA SER A 13 -20.97 -17.01 10.53
C SER A 13 -20.80 -16.92 9.02
N LEU A 14 -19.61 -16.53 8.58
CA LEU A 14 -19.23 -16.48 7.17
C LEU A 14 -17.84 -17.09 7.01
N ARG A 15 -17.70 -18.01 6.05
CA ARG A 15 -16.41 -18.55 5.64
C ARG A 15 -16.22 -18.33 4.15
N LEU A 16 -15.20 -17.56 3.80
CA LEU A 16 -14.75 -17.39 2.43
C LEU A 16 -13.45 -18.18 2.21
N VAL A 17 -13.41 -18.99 1.16
CA VAL A 17 -12.21 -19.73 0.74
C VAL A 17 -11.94 -19.39 -0.72
N THR A 18 -10.73 -18.91 -0.99
CA THR A 18 -10.30 -18.53 -2.34
C THR A 18 -8.95 -19.16 -2.62
N HIS A 19 -8.81 -19.77 -3.80
CA HIS A 19 -7.51 -20.14 -4.33
C HIS A 19 -7.00 -19.01 -5.22
N VAL A 20 -5.74 -18.61 -4.99
CA VAL A 20 -5.08 -17.57 -5.77
C VAL A 20 -3.79 -18.14 -6.35
N SER A 21 -3.55 -17.85 -7.63
CA SER A 21 -2.24 -18.07 -8.25
C SER A 21 -1.49 -16.75 -8.26
N ILE A 22 -0.22 -16.80 -7.86
CA ILE A 22 0.66 -15.63 -7.78
C ILE A 22 1.72 -15.70 -8.88
N ALA A 23 2.17 -14.53 -9.36
CA ALA A 23 3.25 -14.41 -10.33
C ALA A 23 4.08 -13.18 -10.03
N ASP A 24 5.38 -13.35 -9.84
CA ASP A 24 6.30 -12.25 -9.52
C ASP A 24 6.26 -11.14 -10.58
N ARG A 25 6.22 -9.89 -10.12
CA ARG A 25 6.22 -8.69 -10.97
C ARG A 25 7.60 -8.06 -10.92
N HIS A 26 8.28 -8.05 -12.07
CA HIS A 26 9.59 -7.43 -12.24
C HIS A 26 9.55 -6.35 -13.31
N PHE A 27 10.05 -5.17 -12.96
CA PHE A 27 10.29 -4.08 -13.89
C PHE A 27 11.64 -4.27 -14.59
N ASP A 28 11.62 -4.29 -15.91
CA ASP A 28 12.80 -4.26 -16.76
C ASP A 28 12.85 -2.92 -17.49
N VAL A 29 13.76 -2.04 -17.06
CA VAL A 29 13.94 -0.70 -17.65
C VAL A 29 14.34 -0.75 -19.12
N THR A 30 14.86 -1.88 -19.62
CA THR A 30 15.26 -2.03 -21.03
C THR A 30 14.07 -2.37 -21.94
N ARG A 31 12.93 -2.79 -21.38
CA ARG A 31 11.74 -3.23 -22.14
C ARG A 31 10.67 -2.15 -22.18
N ARG A 32 10.74 -1.31 -23.21
CA ARG A 32 9.74 -0.25 -23.46
C ARG A 32 8.77 -0.62 -24.59
N SER A 33 7.99 -1.67 -24.38
CA SER A 33 7.08 -2.23 -25.41
C SER A 33 5.63 -2.38 -24.92
N ILE A 34 5.32 -1.95 -23.70
CA ILE A 34 3.99 -2.12 -23.11
C ILE A 34 3.04 -1.07 -23.70
N ALA A 35 1.93 -1.54 -24.27
CA ALA A 35 0.88 -0.69 -24.79
C ALA A 35 0.31 0.22 -23.70
N PRO A 36 -0.09 1.47 -24.03
CA PRO A 36 -0.65 2.37 -23.03
C PRO A 36 -1.92 1.82 -22.37
N ASP A 37 -2.06 2.09 -21.07
CA ASP A 37 -3.31 1.84 -20.36
C ASP A 37 -4.37 2.89 -20.76
N ARG A 38 -5.63 2.68 -20.38
CA ARG A 38 -6.74 3.58 -20.73
C ARG A 38 -6.59 4.95 -20.09
N ASP A 39 -6.86 6.00 -20.87
CA ASP A 39 -6.78 7.40 -20.42
C ASP A 39 -7.62 7.71 -19.18
N ASP A 40 -8.81 7.12 -19.04
CA ASP A 40 -9.66 7.35 -17.89
C ASP A 40 -9.07 6.75 -16.59
N ILE A 41 -8.37 5.62 -16.70
CA ILE A 41 -7.62 5.01 -15.60
C ILE A 41 -6.45 5.92 -15.24
N LEU A 42 -5.68 6.39 -16.21
CA LEU A 42 -4.52 7.27 -15.96
C LEU A 42 -4.95 8.60 -15.34
N ARG A 43 -5.99 9.25 -15.88
CA ARG A 43 -6.55 10.50 -15.34
C ARG A 43 -7.03 10.32 -13.91
N ARG A 44 -7.74 9.22 -13.60
CA ARG A 44 -8.17 8.93 -12.22
C ARG A 44 -6.98 8.83 -11.27
N ASN A 45 -5.90 8.18 -11.70
CA ASN A 45 -4.70 7.99 -10.88
C ASN A 45 -3.77 9.21 -10.85
N LEU A 46 -4.19 10.34 -11.41
CA LEU A 46 -3.59 11.65 -11.21
C LEU A 46 -4.37 12.49 -10.19
N GLN A 47 -5.63 12.17 -9.90
CA GLN A 47 -6.49 13.00 -9.04
C GLN A 47 -6.11 12.89 -7.56
N ALA A 48 -6.37 13.98 -6.83
CA ALA A 48 -6.41 13.96 -5.37
C ALA A 48 -7.56 13.09 -4.85
N THR A 49 -7.41 12.63 -3.61
CA THR A 49 -8.46 11.96 -2.83
C THR A 49 -8.59 12.64 -1.47
N SER A 50 -9.58 12.26 -0.67
CA SER A 50 -9.84 12.91 0.63
C SER A 50 -8.63 12.95 1.56
N LEU A 51 -7.74 11.94 1.49
CA LEU A 51 -6.54 11.86 2.34
C LEU A 51 -5.21 11.98 1.59
N ILE A 52 -5.23 11.92 0.25
CA ILE A 52 -4.02 11.97 -0.59
C ILE A 52 -4.13 13.19 -1.51
N PRO A 53 -3.61 14.37 -1.10
CA PRO A 53 -3.58 15.54 -1.96
C PRO A 53 -2.54 15.35 -3.09
N ASN A 54 -2.67 16.12 -4.16
CA ASN A 54 -1.73 16.12 -5.29
C ASN A 54 -1.28 17.55 -5.66
N ASP A 55 -1.47 18.51 -4.77
CA ASP A 55 -1.19 19.93 -5.01
C ASP A 55 -0.47 20.55 -3.81
N GLY A 56 -0.36 21.88 -3.79
CA GLY A 56 0.20 22.64 -2.67
C GLY A 56 1.54 22.10 -2.18
N LEU A 57 1.59 21.68 -0.91
CA LEU A 57 2.78 21.14 -0.26
C LEU A 57 3.30 19.87 -0.93
N ALA A 58 2.41 19.00 -1.46
CA ALA A 58 2.84 17.81 -2.20
C ALA A 58 3.58 18.18 -3.50
N LYS A 59 3.10 19.22 -4.20
CA LYS A 59 3.74 19.70 -5.43
C LYS A 59 5.08 20.37 -5.14
N GLN A 60 5.14 21.24 -4.13
CA GLN A 60 6.39 21.87 -3.69
C GLN A 60 7.44 20.83 -3.28
N LEU A 61 7.02 19.78 -2.56
CA LEU A 61 7.88 18.67 -2.18
C LEU A 61 8.40 17.92 -3.41
N GLY A 62 7.52 17.55 -4.34
CA GLY A 62 7.89 16.85 -5.57
C GLY A 62 8.85 17.64 -6.45
N GLU A 63 8.57 18.93 -6.69
CA GLU A 63 9.43 19.82 -7.47
C GLU A 63 10.81 20.01 -6.82
N ARG A 64 10.87 20.10 -5.48
CA ARG A 64 12.14 20.18 -4.74
C ARG A 64 12.97 18.91 -4.88
N ILE A 65 12.35 17.73 -4.78
CA ILE A 65 13.04 16.44 -4.89
C ILE A 65 13.55 16.23 -6.33
N VAL A 66 12.69 16.50 -7.32
CA VAL A 66 13.00 16.24 -8.73
C VAL A 66 13.97 17.27 -9.31
N GLY A 67 13.84 18.55 -8.91
CA GLY A 67 14.68 19.63 -9.38
C GLY A 67 14.73 19.70 -10.91
N ARG A 68 15.90 19.40 -11.49
CA ARG A 68 16.15 19.47 -12.94
C ARG A 68 16.09 18.11 -13.65
N ILE A 69 15.80 17.01 -12.95
CA ILE A 69 15.72 15.67 -13.54
C ILE A 69 14.63 15.65 -14.61
N LYS A 70 14.97 15.20 -15.81
CA LYS A 70 14.05 15.14 -16.97
C LYS A 70 13.53 13.75 -17.26
N ASP A 71 14.33 12.72 -17.00
CA ASP A 71 13.94 11.34 -17.24
C ASP A 71 12.88 10.89 -16.22
N PRO A 72 11.67 10.47 -16.65
CA PRO A 72 10.58 10.14 -15.72
C PRO A 72 10.92 8.98 -14.77
N VAL A 73 11.71 7.99 -15.21
CA VAL A 73 12.14 6.88 -14.33
C VAL A 73 13.02 7.44 -13.21
N ALA A 74 13.99 8.29 -13.55
CA ALA A 74 14.86 8.96 -12.58
C ALA A 74 14.10 9.92 -11.66
N GLN A 75 13.05 10.61 -12.14
CA GLN A 75 12.19 11.45 -11.30
C GLN A 75 11.51 10.63 -10.20
N VAL A 76 10.84 9.54 -10.58
CA VAL A 76 10.15 8.67 -9.61
C VAL A 76 11.16 7.98 -8.69
N LYS A 77 12.33 7.59 -9.21
CA LYS A 77 13.39 7.01 -8.38
C LYS A 77 13.87 7.98 -7.30
N ALA A 78 14.05 9.26 -7.64
CA ALA A 78 14.42 10.29 -6.68
C ALA A 78 13.35 10.48 -5.59
N ILE A 79 12.08 10.47 -5.96
CA ILE A 79 10.95 10.52 -5.00
C ILE A 79 10.98 9.29 -4.09
N TYR A 80 11.09 8.09 -4.66
CA TYR A 80 11.15 6.84 -3.90
C TYR A 80 12.31 6.82 -2.91
N ASP A 81 13.51 7.24 -3.34
CA ASP A 81 14.69 7.29 -2.48
C ASP A 81 14.52 8.31 -1.36
N TRP A 82 14.03 9.51 -1.69
CA TRP A 82 13.76 10.54 -0.69
C TRP A 82 12.78 10.03 0.37
N ILE A 83 11.72 9.32 -0.02
CA ILE A 83 10.75 8.76 0.93
C ILE A 83 11.41 7.69 1.81
N CYS A 84 12.21 6.79 1.23
CA CYS A 84 12.95 5.79 2.02
C CYS A 84 13.92 6.42 3.04
N GLU A 85 14.40 7.63 2.79
CA GLU A 85 15.38 8.33 3.62
C GLU A 85 14.73 9.29 4.63
N ASN A 86 13.48 9.73 4.38
CA ASN A 86 12.83 10.79 5.14
C ASN A 86 11.56 10.32 5.89
N THR A 87 11.23 9.03 5.85
CA THR A 87 10.08 8.46 6.58
C THR A 87 10.51 7.51 7.68
N ILE A 88 9.70 7.39 8.74
CA ILE A 88 9.90 6.40 9.81
C ILE A 88 8.71 5.46 9.85
N TYR A 89 8.97 4.15 9.84
CA TYR A 89 7.92 3.16 10.06
C TYR A 89 7.67 3.02 11.56
N ASP A 90 6.41 3.13 11.98
CA ASP A 90 6.00 3.04 13.38
C ASP A 90 5.25 1.72 13.62
N PRO A 91 5.87 0.71 14.27
CA PRO A 91 5.22 -0.55 14.61
C PRO A 91 4.05 -0.44 15.59
N SER A 92 3.94 0.66 16.35
CA SER A 92 2.95 0.85 17.40
C SER A 92 1.59 1.32 16.88
N LEU A 93 1.56 1.90 15.68
CA LEU A 93 0.33 2.35 15.04
C LEU A 93 -0.52 1.17 14.54
N PRO A 94 -1.86 1.26 14.65
CA PRO A 94 -2.75 0.17 14.28
C PRO A 94 -2.81 -0.07 12.77
N GLY A 95 -3.01 -1.34 12.40
CA GLY A 95 -3.31 -1.77 11.03
C GLY A 95 -2.30 -1.27 9.98
N CYS A 96 -2.83 -0.67 8.91
CA CYS A 96 -2.05 -0.05 7.83
C CYS A 96 -1.81 1.45 8.05
N GLY A 97 -2.18 2.01 9.20
CA GLY A 97 -2.03 3.44 9.50
C GLY A 97 -3.24 4.27 9.11
N SER A 98 -3.10 5.59 9.23
CA SER A 98 -4.21 6.54 9.01
C SER A 98 -4.45 6.84 7.53
N GLY A 99 -3.40 6.74 6.71
CA GLY A 99 -3.40 7.18 5.32
C GLY A 99 -3.51 8.69 5.14
N ASN A 100 -3.45 9.50 6.22
CA ASN A 100 -3.67 10.95 6.16
C ASN A 100 -2.40 11.70 5.74
N ILE A 101 -2.21 11.80 4.43
CA ILE A 101 -1.03 12.44 3.84
C ILE A 101 -1.08 13.96 3.97
N HIS A 102 -2.29 14.53 3.97
CA HIS A 102 -2.49 15.95 4.22
C HIS A 102 -1.87 16.38 5.57
N GLN A 103 -2.11 15.59 6.63
CA GLN A 103 -1.53 15.85 7.94
C GLN A 103 0.00 15.76 7.94
N GLN A 104 0.57 14.75 7.27
CA GLN A 104 2.04 14.60 7.16
C GLN A 104 2.69 15.79 6.44
N LEU A 105 2.07 16.26 5.36
CA LEU A 105 2.55 17.40 4.59
C LEU A 105 2.50 18.70 5.40
N ILE A 106 1.42 18.93 6.15
CA ILE A 106 1.27 20.12 7.01
C ILE A 106 2.26 20.10 8.16
N SER A 107 2.42 18.96 8.84
CA SER A 107 3.31 18.85 9.99
C SER A 107 4.78 18.80 9.61
N GLY A 108 5.09 18.41 8.36
CA GLY A 108 6.45 18.11 7.92
C GLY A 108 7.04 16.84 8.57
N GLN A 109 6.22 16.05 9.26
CA GLN A 109 6.61 14.78 9.86
C GLN A 109 6.08 13.64 9.00
N TYR A 110 6.99 12.87 8.41
CA TYR A 110 6.66 11.82 7.45
C TYR A 110 6.89 10.43 8.03
N GLY A 111 5.94 9.53 7.86
CA GLY A 111 6.03 8.19 8.40
C GLY A 111 4.69 7.62 8.84
N GLY A 112 4.75 6.53 9.60
CA GLY A 112 3.60 5.78 10.07
C GLY A 112 3.66 4.33 9.59
N ARG A 113 2.60 3.84 8.98
CA ARG A 113 2.49 2.46 8.47
C ARG A 113 2.50 2.44 6.94
N SER A 114 2.09 1.32 6.36
CA SER A 114 2.13 1.11 4.91
C SER A 114 1.23 2.06 4.12
N ALA A 115 0.02 2.39 4.59
CA ALA A 115 -0.85 3.36 3.91
C ALA A 115 -0.31 4.79 4.00
N ASP A 116 0.36 5.14 5.11
CA ASP A 116 0.93 6.47 5.29
C ASP A 116 2.16 6.70 4.39
N ILE A 117 3.10 5.75 4.36
CA ILE A 117 4.36 5.90 3.61
C ILE A 117 4.11 5.73 2.10
N ASN A 118 3.35 4.71 1.69
CA ASN A 118 3.06 4.50 0.27
C ASN A 118 2.04 5.53 -0.25
N GLY A 119 1.15 6.04 0.60
CA GLY A 119 0.28 7.17 0.27
C GLY A 119 1.07 8.47 0.02
N LEU A 120 2.10 8.74 0.83
CA LEU A 120 3.00 9.89 0.60
C LEU A 120 3.71 9.77 -0.76
N PHE A 121 4.21 8.58 -1.10
CA PHE A 121 4.79 8.32 -2.42
C PHE A 121 3.81 8.62 -3.56
N VAL A 122 2.58 8.13 -3.43
CA VAL A 122 1.53 8.37 -4.42
C VAL A 122 1.19 9.86 -4.53
N SER A 123 1.04 10.56 -3.41
CA SER A 123 0.76 12.01 -3.36
C SER A 123 1.81 12.82 -4.13
N VAL A 124 3.09 12.56 -3.86
CA VAL A 124 4.21 13.28 -4.48
C VAL A 124 4.37 12.93 -5.96
N CYS A 125 4.14 11.68 -6.36
CA CYS A 125 4.15 11.32 -7.79
C CYS A 125 3.02 12.01 -8.56
N ARG A 126 1.80 11.99 -8.01
CA ARG A 126 0.65 12.64 -8.64
C ARG A 126 0.84 14.14 -8.79
N SER A 127 1.47 14.79 -7.81
CA SER A 127 1.65 16.25 -7.80
C SER A 127 2.59 16.78 -8.89
N ILE A 128 3.47 15.92 -9.40
CA ILE A 128 4.35 16.23 -10.54
C ILE A 128 3.83 15.64 -11.87
N GLY A 129 2.59 15.15 -11.89
CA GLY A 129 1.95 14.65 -13.11
C GLY A 129 2.24 13.20 -13.47
N ILE A 130 2.74 12.39 -12.52
CA ILE A 130 2.98 10.96 -12.73
C ILE A 130 1.81 10.16 -12.13
N PRO A 131 1.03 9.41 -12.94
CA PRO A 131 -0.07 8.62 -12.40
C PRO A 131 0.47 7.57 -11.43
N ALA A 132 -0.09 7.53 -10.23
CA ALA A 132 0.34 6.62 -9.17
C ALA A 132 -0.86 6.19 -8.33
N ARG A 133 -0.79 5.02 -7.69
CA ARG A 133 -1.88 4.51 -6.85
C ARG A 133 -1.41 3.61 -5.73
N CYS A 134 -2.14 3.67 -4.63
CA CYS A 134 -2.07 2.67 -3.57
C CYS A 134 -2.79 1.40 -4.04
N VAL A 135 -2.22 0.25 -3.70
CA VAL A 135 -2.81 -1.07 -3.95
C VAL A 135 -3.00 -1.75 -2.60
N TYR A 136 -4.27 -2.01 -2.27
CA TYR A 136 -4.69 -2.53 -0.97
C TYR A 136 -4.81 -4.04 -1.06
N GLY A 137 -4.25 -4.76 -0.10
CA GLY A 137 -4.24 -6.21 -0.13
C GLY A 137 -3.75 -6.86 1.15
N LEU A 138 -3.33 -8.11 1.01
CA LEU A 138 -3.04 -9.01 2.13
C LEU A 138 -1.80 -9.84 1.85
N ARG A 139 -0.89 -9.94 2.81
CA ARG A 139 0.21 -10.93 2.78
C ARG A 139 -0.36 -12.33 3.00
N ILE A 140 0.05 -13.26 2.15
CA ILE A 140 -0.45 -14.64 2.11
C ILE A 140 0.68 -15.68 2.23
N GLY A 141 1.93 -15.24 2.35
CA GLY A 141 3.07 -16.14 2.43
C GLY A 141 4.26 -15.55 3.20
N ARG A 142 5.26 -16.41 3.42
CA ARG A 142 6.55 -16.01 4.00
C ARG A 142 7.32 -15.14 2.99
N SER A 143 8.23 -14.30 3.49
CA SER A 143 9.15 -13.54 2.65
C SER A 143 10.51 -14.23 2.58
N ARG A 144 11.10 -14.22 1.39
CA ARG A 144 12.46 -14.65 1.05
C ARG A 144 13.45 -13.50 1.16
N LEU A 145 12.98 -12.25 1.17
CA LEU A 145 13.81 -11.06 1.31
C LEU A 145 14.13 -10.79 2.78
N PHE A 146 13.10 -10.65 3.61
CA PHE A 146 13.23 -10.27 5.02
C PHE A 146 12.07 -10.86 5.82
N ARG A 147 12.35 -11.42 7.00
CA ARG A 147 11.32 -12.09 7.82
C ARG A 147 10.16 -11.15 8.19
N SER A 148 10.43 -9.86 8.34
CA SER A 148 9.42 -8.84 8.64
C SER A 148 8.45 -8.54 7.48
N LEU A 149 8.78 -8.95 6.25
CA LEU A 149 8.03 -8.65 5.02
C LEU A 149 7.11 -9.80 4.58
N GLY A 150 6.88 -10.79 5.43
CA GLY A 150 5.96 -11.89 5.15
C GLY A 150 5.21 -12.34 6.39
N LEU A 151 4.35 -13.33 6.22
CA LEU A 151 3.71 -14.02 7.32
C LEU A 151 4.74 -14.84 8.10
N ARG A 152 4.51 -14.99 9.42
CA ARG A 152 5.35 -15.81 10.31
C ARG A 152 4.78 -17.22 10.52
N SER A 153 3.49 -17.37 10.33
CA SER A 153 2.70 -18.60 10.38
C SER A 153 1.64 -18.53 9.28
N ASP A 154 0.72 -19.50 9.24
CA ASP A 154 -0.42 -19.47 8.33
C ASP A 154 -1.50 -18.45 8.77
N ASP A 155 -1.29 -17.76 9.90
CA ASP A 155 -2.16 -16.66 10.35
C ASP A 155 -1.85 -15.38 9.57
N ALA A 156 -2.83 -14.96 8.76
CA ALA A 156 -2.82 -13.75 7.96
C ALA A 156 -3.77 -12.67 8.52
N THR A 157 -4.32 -12.84 9.73
CA THR A 157 -5.35 -11.93 10.28
C THR A 157 -4.87 -10.48 10.35
N GLN A 158 -3.58 -10.27 10.61
CA GLN A 158 -2.86 -8.98 10.61
C GLN A 158 -1.97 -8.77 9.38
N GLY A 159 -2.18 -9.55 8.31
CA GLY A 159 -1.36 -9.56 7.11
C GLY A 159 -1.60 -8.38 6.18
N GLN A 160 -2.51 -7.46 6.51
CA GLN A 160 -2.94 -6.38 5.62
C GLN A 160 -1.77 -5.46 5.32
N HIS A 161 -1.68 -5.07 4.05
CA HIS A 161 -0.62 -4.22 3.58
C HIS A 161 -1.09 -3.39 2.40
N VAL A 162 -0.56 -2.18 2.32
CA VAL A 162 -0.79 -1.27 1.19
C VAL A 162 0.54 -1.14 0.48
N ARG A 163 0.57 -1.44 -0.82
CA ARG A 163 1.73 -1.18 -1.70
C ARG A 163 1.44 0.02 -2.60
N ALA A 164 2.43 0.47 -3.37
CA ALA A 164 2.21 1.50 -4.38
C ALA A 164 2.71 1.06 -5.75
N GLU A 165 2.11 1.59 -6.80
CA GLU A 165 2.65 1.49 -8.16
C GLU A 165 2.46 2.82 -8.88
N PHE A 166 3.33 3.07 -9.85
CA PHE A 166 3.28 4.25 -10.70
C PHE A 166 3.29 3.85 -12.17
N TYR A 167 2.75 4.70 -13.03
CA TYR A 167 2.63 4.41 -14.45
C TYR A 167 3.59 5.26 -15.26
N LEU A 168 4.30 4.62 -16.20
CA LEU A 168 5.08 5.31 -17.21
C LEU A 168 4.75 4.80 -18.63
N PRO A 169 4.57 5.69 -19.62
CA PRO A 169 4.32 5.27 -21.00
C PRO A 169 5.43 4.37 -21.56
N GLY A 170 5.01 3.20 -22.06
CA GLY A 170 5.88 2.16 -22.59
C GLY A 170 6.35 1.11 -21.56
N TYR A 171 6.20 1.38 -20.26
CA TYR A 171 6.53 0.45 -19.17
C TYR A 171 5.30 -0.05 -18.40
N GLY A 172 4.15 0.61 -18.51
CA GLY A 172 2.95 0.24 -17.76
C GLY A 172 3.04 0.59 -16.28
N TRP A 173 2.34 -0.16 -15.44
CA TRP A 173 2.36 -0.01 -13.98
C TRP A 173 3.58 -0.71 -13.36
N ILE A 174 4.46 0.10 -12.77
CA ILE A 174 5.72 -0.31 -12.15
C ILE A 174 5.50 -0.38 -10.62
N PRO A 175 5.75 -1.55 -9.99
CA PRO A 175 5.53 -1.73 -8.56
C PRO A 175 6.65 -1.06 -7.73
N VAL A 176 6.28 -0.47 -6.60
CA VAL A 176 7.22 0.00 -5.57
C VAL A 176 6.71 -0.32 -4.16
N ASP A 177 7.61 -0.33 -3.18
CA ASP A 177 7.19 -0.39 -1.77
C ASP A 177 8.22 0.25 -0.82
N PRO A 178 8.33 1.60 -0.79
CA PRO A 178 9.19 2.28 0.18
C PRO A 178 8.80 1.95 1.63
N SER A 179 7.52 1.63 1.90
CA SER A 179 7.09 1.24 3.25
C SER A 179 7.74 -0.05 3.74
N ASP A 180 7.96 -1.03 2.86
CA ASP A 180 8.60 -2.30 3.22
C ASP A 180 10.10 -2.14 3.49
N VAL A 181 10.76 -1.18 2.84
CA VAL A 181 12.14 -0.79 3.20
C VAL A 181 12.19 -0.31 4.66
N ARG A 182 11.29 0.61 5.03
CA ARG A 182 11.23 1.17 6.40
C ARG A 182 10.75 0.16 7.43
N ARG A 183 9.82 -0.72 7.04
CA ARG A 183 9.31 -1.82 7.87
C ARG A 183 10.42 -2.79 8.24
N ALA A 184 11.25 -3.19 7.28
CA ALA A 184 12.40 -4.06 7.54
C ALA A 184 13.38 -3.39 8.51
N ALA A 185 13.68 -2.11 8.31
CA ALA A 185 14.52 -1.33 9.23
C ALA A 185 13.98 -1.35 10.67
N ALA A 186 12.69 -1.05 10.84
CA ALA A 186 12.05 -0.94 12.15
C ALA A 186 11.91 -2.30 12.87
N TYR A 187 11.40 -3.34 12.20
CA TYR A 187 11.13 -4.62 12.85
C TYR A 187 12.37 -5.50 13.05
N GLU A 188 13.40 -5.31 12.23
CA GLU A 188 14.63 -6.11 12.31
C GLU A 188 15.81 -5.30 12.89
N ALA A 189 15.53 -4.11 13.43
CA ALA A 189 16.49 -3.21 14.05
C ALA A 189 17.73 -2.96 13.18
N ILE A 190 17.51 -2.76 11.87
CA ILE A 190 18.58 -2.60 10.90
C ILE A 190 18.98 -1.12 10.82
N PRO A 191 20.28 -0.77 10.97
CA PRO A 191 20.75 0.60 10.83
C PRO A 191 20.51 1.17 9.41
N GLU A 192 20.27 2.48 9.32
CA GLU A 192 19.97 3.20 8.07
C GLU A 192 20.96 2.97 6.93
N HIS A 193 22.25 2.79 7.26
CA HIS A 193 23.33 2.62 6.28
C HIS A 193 23.74 1.15 6.05
N ASP A 194 22.93 0.20 6.51
CA ASP A 194 23.19 -1.22 6.28
C ASP A 194 23.03 -1.57 4.78
N SER A 195 23.97 -2.36 4.25
CA SER A 195 23.99 -2.78 2.85
C SER A 195 22.77 -3.64 2.48
N ARG A 196 22.16 -4.33 3.46
CA ARG A 196 20.94 -5.11 3.28
C ARG A 196 19.74 -4.20 3.00
N LEU A 197 19.59 -3.09 3.73
CA LEU A 197 18.55 -2.09 3.43
C LEU A 197 18.82 -1.38 2.10
N THR A 198 20.07 -1.09 1.78
CA THR A 198 20.45 -0.51 0.48
C THR A 198 20.05 -1.45 -0.67
N SER A 199 20.26 -2.75 -0.51
CA SER A 199 19.89 -3.77 -1.49
C SER A 199 18.38 -3.92 -1.59
N LEU A 200 17.67 -3.96 -0.46
CA LEU A 200 16.21 -4.00 -0.41
C LEU A 200 15.58 -2.78 -1.10
N LYS A 201 16.10 -1.58 -0.82
CA LYS A 201 15.67 -0.33 -1.45
C LYS A 201 15.78 -0.41 -2.98
N ARG A 202 16.85 -1.00 -3.51
CA ARG A 202 17.01 -1.21 -4.96
C ARG A 202 16.03 -2.22 -5.52
N ILE A 203 15.80 -3.34 -4.82
CA ILE A 203 14.88 -4.40 -5.25
C ILE A 203 13.44 -3.87 -5.29
N LEU A 204 12.98 -3.22 -4.22
CA LEU A 204 11.61 -2.74 -4.09
C LEU A 204 11.29 -1.50 -4.94
N PHE A 205 12.24 -1.05 -5.77
CA PHE A 205 11.94 -0.16 -6.89
C PHE A 205 11.79 -1.01 -8.17
N GLY A 206 10.58 -1.47 -8.45
CA GLY A 206 10.29 -2.28 -9.63
C GLY A 206 10.03 -3.75 -9.35
N VAL A 207 10.13 -4.21 -8.09
CA VAL A 207 9.77 -5.59 -7.72
C VAL A 207 8.78 -5.60 -6.57
N TRP A 208 7.77 -6.46 -6.71
CA TRP A 208 6.97 -6.96 -5.60
C TRP A 208 7.27 -8.43 -5.40
N GLU A 209 7.71 -8.79 -4.20
CA GLU A 209 7.66 -10.18 -3.78
C GLU A 209 6.18 -10.60 -3.70
N MET A 210 5.81 -11.66 -4.43
CA MET A 210 4.41 -12.08 -4.53
C MET A 210 3.97 -13.03 -3.42
N ASN A 211 4.47 -12.79 -2.20
CA ASN A 211 3.94 -13.37 -0.97
C ASN A 211 2.66 -12.66 -0.49
N TRP A 212 1.93 -12.02 -1.39
CA TRP A 212 0.77 -11.18 -1.13
C TRP A 212 -0.23 -11.25 -2.28
N THR A 213 -1.47 -10.83 -2.02
CA THR A 213 -2.52 -10.67 -3.02
C THR A 213 -3.11 -9.26 -2.94
N ALA A 214 -3.32 -8.65 -4.10
CA ALA A 214 -4.03 -7.39 -4.21
C ALA A 214 -5.55 -7.64 -4.17
N PHE A 215 -6.30 -6.75 -3.51
CA PHE A 215 -7.76 -6.77 -3.51
C PHE A 215 -8.35 -5.67 -4.40
N HIS A 216 -7.86 -4.43 -4.26
CA HIS A 216 -8.31 -3.30 -5.07
C HIS A 216 -7.33 -2.13 -5.06
N VAL A 217 -7.62 -1.14 -5.90
CA VAL A 217 -6.90 0.14 -5.99
C VAL A 217 -7.82 1.34 -5.70
N GLY A 218 -9.06 1.08 -5.27
CA GLY A 218 -10.04 2.12 -5.01
C GLY A 218 -9.78 2.92 -3.73
N THR A 219 -10.08 4.21 -3.80
CA THR A 219 -10.02 5.21 -2.73
C THR A 219 -11.33 5.99 -2.70
N ASP A 220 -11.67 6.65 -1.59
CA ASP A 220 -12.93 7.38 -1.40
C ASP A 220 -14.17 6.53 -1.73
N LEU A 221 -14.11 5.28 -1.27
CA LEU A 221 -15.06 4.22 -1.55
C LEU A 221 -16.40 4.52 -0.89
N ARG A 222 -17.47 4.34 -1.66
CA ARG A 222 -18.84 4.27 -1.13
C ARG A 222 -19.18 2.81 -0.94
N LEU A 223 -19.26 2.36 0.32
CA LEU A 223 -19.81 1.05 0.61
C LEU A 223 -21.34 1.17 0.73
N PRO A 224 -22.12 0.17 0.30
CA PRO A 224 -23.56 0.15 0.50
C PRO A 224 -23.86 0.23 1.99
N GLU A 225 -24.88 1.02 2.35
CA GLU A 225 -25.35 1.19 3.74
C GLU A 225 -24.32 1.76 4.72
N HIS A 226 -23.14 2.14 4.23
CA HIS A 226 -22.16 2.90 4.99
C HIS A 226 -22.46 4.40 4.83
N PRO A 227 -22.62 5.16 5.94
CA PRO A 227 -23.04 6.56 5.87
C PRO A 227 -22.00 7.45 5.20
N ASP A 228 -20.72 7.17 5.43
CA ASP A 228 -19.60 7.98 4.95
C ASP A 228 -18.85 7.34 3.79
N ARG A 229 -18.06 8.15 3.06
CA ARG A 229 -17.04 7.61 2.16
C ARG A 229 -15.86 7.09 2.98
N LEU A 230 -15.43 5.87 2.73
CA LEU A 230 -14.19 5.35 3.28
C LEU A 230 -13.01 5.83 2.43
N PRO A 231 -12.03 6.54 3.00
CA PRO A 231 -10.86 6.98 2.25
C PRO A 231 -10.11 5.81 1.60
N PHE A 232 -10.03 4.68 2.32
CA PHE A 232 -9.58 3.39 1.80
C PHE A 232 -10.20 2.24 2.60
N PHE A 233 -10.12 1.04 2.04
CA PHE A 233 -10.63 -0.20 2.64
C PHE A 233 -9.52 -1.26 2.54
N VAL A 234 -9.25 -1.99 3.62
CA VAL A 234 -8.20 -3.02 3.65
C VAL A 234 -8.46 -4.06 4.73
N MET A 235 -9.01 -3.61 5.86
CA MET A 235 -9.54 -4.47 6.91
C MET A 235 -11.00 -4.80 6.63
N PRO A 236 -11.48 -6.02 6.93
CA PRO A 236 -12.91 -6.27 7.06
C PRO A 236 -13.56 -5.27 8.01
N GLU A 237 -14.77 -4.82 7.68
CA GLU A 237 -15.57 -3.99 8.58
C GLU A 237 -16.78 -4.78 9.07
N LEU A 238 -16.99 -4.76 10.39
CA LEU A 238 -18.13 -5.38 11.04
C LEU A 238 -18.94 -4.29 11.74
N TYR A 239 -20.25 -4.33 11.52
CA TYR A 239 -21.22 -3.46 12.18
C TYR A 239 -22.21 -4.32 12.95
N LEU A 240 -22.45 -3.97 14.22
CA LEU A 240 -23.48 -4.58 15.06
C LEU A 240 -24.45 -3.48 15.48
N ASN A 241 -25.74 -3.65 15.16
CA ASN A 241 -26.78 -2.65 15.44
C ASN A 241 -26.42 -1.23 14.93
N GLY A 242 -25.82 -1.15 13.75
CA GLY A 242 -25.38 0.11 13.13
C GLY A 242 -24.10 0.71 13.73
N GLN A 243 -23.49 0.10 14.75
CA GLN A 243 -22.23 0.54 15.33
C GLN A 243 -21.06 -0.29 14.81
N ARG A 244 -20.00 0.37 14.37
CA ARG A 244 -18.76 -0.30 13.96
C ARG A 244 -18.13 -0.98 15.16
N VAL A 245 -17.82 -2.27 15.02
CA VAL A 245 -17.04 -3.01 16.02
C VAL A 245 -15.58 -2.55 15.90
N ASN A 246 -15.11 -1.76 16.87
CA ASN A 246 -13.74 -1.27 16.90
C ASN A 246 -12.79 -2.37 17.42
N GLU A 247 -12.12 -3.04 16.49
CA GLU A 247 -11.14 -4.08 16.77
C GLU A 247 -9.76 -3.51 17.11
N ALA A 248 -9.69 -2.61 18.10
CA ALA A 248 -8.43 -2.01 18.53
C ALA A 248 -7.42 -3.04 19.11
N HIS A 249 -7.83 -4.30 19.32
CA HIS A 249 -7.03 -5.34 19.95
C HIS A 249 -7.14 -6.67 19.18
N PRO A 250 -6.02 -7.28 18.74
CA PRO A 250 -6.01 -8.57 18.03
C PRO A 250 -6.73 -9.70 18.76
N ALA A 251 -6.70 -9.70 20.09
CA ALA A 251 -7.38 -10.70 20.93
C ALA A 251 -8.92 -10.56 20.96
N LYS A 252 -9.47 -9.51 20.35
CA LYS A 252 -10.92 -9.25 20.26
C LYS A 252 -11.42 -9.19 18.81
N MET A 253 -10.61 -9.63 17.85
CA MET A 253 -11.02 -9.64 16.45
C MET A 253 -12.15 -10.64 16.24
N ALA A 254 -13.22 -10.19 15.59
CA ALA A 254 -14.39 -11.00 15.30
C ALA A 254 -14.15 -11.95 14.10
N TYR A 255 -12.99 -11.84 13.45
CA TYR A 255 -12.61 -12.66 12.31
C TYR A 255 -11.18 -13.20 12.47
N SER A 256 -10.90 -14.26 11.70
CA SER A 256 -9.55 -14.76 11.47
C SER A 256 -9.34 -14.95 9.97
N ILE A 257 -8.11 -14.76 9.51
CA ILE A 257 -7.71 -15.04 8.13
C ILE A 257 -6.55 -16.02 8.19
N SER A 258 -6.65 -17.13 7.46
CA SER A 258 -5.54 -18.06 7.27
C SER A 258 -5.14 -18.10 5.80
N ALA A 259 -3.84 -18.17 5.56
CA ALA A 259 -3.26 -18.30 4.23
C ALA A 259 -2.14 -19.33 4.27
N ARG A 260 -2.21 -20.30 3.36
CA ARG A 260 -1.19 -21.33 3.20
C ARG A 260 -0.98 -21.63 1.73
N GLN A 261 0.23 -22.04 1.39
CA GLN A 261 0.50 -22.58 0.06
C GLN A 261 -0.23 -23.93 -0.09
N VAL A 262 -0.84 -24.12 -1.25
CA VAL A 262 -1.45 -25.39 -1.66
C VAL A 262 -0.68 -25.90 -2.87
N GLU A 263 -0.21 -27.14 -2.82
CA GLU A 263 0.26 -27.84 -4.01
C GLU A 263 -0.98 -28.36 -4.75
N LEU A 264 -1.08 -28.04 -6.05
CA LEU A 264 -2.12 -28.51 -6.95
C LEU A 264 -1.62 -29.72 -7.74
#